data_AF-A0A128EW56-F1
#
_entry.id   AF-A0A128EW56-F1
#
_cell.length_a   1.000
_cell.length_b   1.000
_cell.length_c   1.000
_cell.angle_alpha   90.00
_cell.angle_beta   90.00
_cell.angle_gamma   90.00
#
_symmetry.space_group_name_H-M   'P 1'
#
loop_
_entity.id
_entity.type
_entity.pdbx_description
1 polymer ?
#
loop_
_entity_poly.entity_id
_entity_poly.type
_entity_poly.pdbx_seq_one_letter_code
_entity_poly.pdbx_strand_id
1 'polypeptide(L)'
;MPAAEKTYRIPNHQRGYTLVELVIGIVVFGVAMVLLSTTLFPMFAKSANPHYEARAAALGQAVMNEILARQFDKESDPNGSRWRCDEDADAVLAQGIVAPNPIQTCSSPLSAGTGFVAVEDYIGCWGGNSACTRTHRGDLSALVGGSASDYKGFTVDINVEYDNSTFADSTNNARLYKRIDLYVDTGSFGRYDFTAYRSNF
;
A
#
# COMPACT_ATOMS: atom_id res chain seq x y z
N MET A 1 -25.49 40.30 -77.25
CA MET A 1 -26.32 39.08 -77.25
C MET A 1 -25.88 38.24 -76.05
N PRO A 2 -26.71 38.02 -75.01
CA PRO A 2 -26.30 37.22 -73.85
C PRO A 2 -26.52 35.72 -74.11
N ALA A 3 -25.56 34.89 -73.73
CA ALA A 3 -25.68 33.44 -73.74
C ALA A 3 -26.46 32.99 -72.50
N ALA A 4 -27.48 32.17 -72.69
CA ALA A 4 -28.31 31.63 -71.61
C ALA A 4 -27.59 30.47 -70.89
N GLU A 5 -27.39 30.61 -69.59
CA GLU A 5 -26.88 29.57 -68.70
C GLU A 5 -28.00 28.57 -68.37
N LYS A 6 -27.81 27.28 -68.70
CA LYS A 6 -28.75 26.21 -68.34
C LYS A 6 -28.42 25.67 -66.95
N THR A 7 -29.18 26.08 -65.94
CA THR A 7 -29.10 25.52 -64.58
C THR A 7 -29.78 24.15 -64.54
N TYR A 8 -29.03 23.08 -64.30
CA TYR A 8 -29.56 21.72 -64.18
C TYR A 8 -30.01 21.47 -62.73
N ARG A 9 -31.32 21.45 -62.47
CA ARG A 9 -31.86 20.98 -61.18
C ARG A 9 -31.81 19.45 -61.14
N ILE A 10 -30.96 18.91 -60.28
CA ILE A 10 -30.95 17.47 -59.97
C ILE A 10 -32.15 17.18 -59.06
N PRO A 11 -33.12 16.35 -59.48
CA PRO A 11 -34.23 15.98 -58.63
C PRO A 11 -33.76 14.97 -57.58
N ASN A 12 -33.69 15.40 -56.32
CA ASN A 12 -33.49 14.49 -55.18
C ASN A 12 -34.76 13.64 -54.99
N HIS A 13 -34.78 12.45 -55.59
CA HIS A 13 -35.76 11.42 -55.27
C HIS A 13 -35.52 10.93 -53.83
N GLN A 14 -36.39 11.30 -52.90
CA GLN A 14 -36.42 10.67 -51.59
C GLN A 14 -36.86 9.21 -51.77
N ARG A 15 -35.91 8.29 -51.66
CA ARG A 15 -36.20 6.85 -51.56
C ARG A 15 -36.58 6.56 -50.11
N GLY A 16 -37.79 6.05 -49.90
CA GLY A 16 -38.23 5.56 -48.60
C GLY A 16 -37.51 4.28 -48.21
N TYR A 17 -37.48 3.98 -46.91
CA TYR A 17 -36.92 2.75 -46.37
C TYR A 17 -37.86 1.57 -46.61
N THR A 18 -37.30 0.39 -46.82
CA THR A 18 -38.10 -0.85 -46.85
C THR A 18 -38.37 -1.35 -45.43
N LEU A 19 -39.47 -2.06 -45.23
CA LEU A 19 -39.79 -2.65 -43.92
C LEU A 19 -38.66 -3.59 -43.43
N VAL A 20 -38.06 -4.35 -44.35
CA VAL A 20 -36.95 -5.27 -44.05
C VAL A 20 -35.70 -4.52 -43.56
N GLU A 21 -35.40 -3.37 -44.15
CA GLU A 21 -34.25 -2.55 -43.76
C GLU A 21 -34.41 -1.98 -42.34
N LEU A 22 -35.64 -1.57 -41.96
CA LEU A 22 -35.93 -1.16 -40.58
C LEU A 22 -35.84 -2.32 -39.59
N VAL A 23 -36.30 -3.52 -39.96
CA VAL A 23 -36.19 -4.73 -39.11
C VAL A 23 -34.72 -5.08 -38.87
N ILE A 24 -33.89 -5.06 -39.92
CA ILE A 24 -32.44 -5.30 -39.77
C ILE A 24 -31.82 -4.20 -38.90
N GLY A 25 -32.21 -2.93 -39.09
CA GLY A 25 -31.72 -1.81 -38.28
C GLY A 25 -31.97 -1.96 -36.78
N ILE A 26 -33.21 -2.30 -36.37
CA ILE A 26 -33.53 -2.49 -34.95
C ILE A 26 -32.83 -3.72 -34.35
N VAL A 27 -32.63 -4.78 -35.15
CA VAL A 27 -31.92 -5.99 -34.70
C VAL A 27 -30.43 -5.68 -34.47
N VAL A 28 -29.77 -5.01 -35.42
CA VAL A 28 -28.35 -4.63 -35.29
C VAL A 28 -28.16 -3.63 -34.14
N PHE A 29 -29.07 -2.66 -34.00
CA PHE A 29 -29.04 -1.73 -32.88
C PHE A 29 -29.22 -2.44 -31.53
N GLY A 30 -30.13 -3.41 -31.45
CA GLY A 30 -30.33 -4.23 -30.25
C GLY A 30 -29.08 -5.00 -29.86
N VAL A 31 -28.42 -5.66 -30.83
CA VAL A 31 -27.15 -6.37 -30.58
C VAL A 31 -26.05 -5.41 -30.12
N ALA A 32 -25.93 -4.25 -30.77
CA ALA A 32 -24.95 -3.23 -30.38
C ALA A 32 -25.20 -2.72 -28.94
N MET A 33 -26.45 -2.46 -28.57
CA MET A 33 -26.81 -1.98 -27.24
C MET A 33 -26.55 -3.01 -26.14
N VAL A 34 -26.77 -4.31 -26.42
CA VAL A 34 -26.42 -5.41 -25.50
C VAL A 34 -24.90 -5.50 -25.30
N LEU A 35 -24.12 -5.46 -26.38
CA LEU A 35 -22.65 -5.47 -26.30
C LEU A 35 -22.12 -4.26 -25.52
N LEU A 36 -22.62 -3.06 -25.81
CA LEU A 36 -22.25 -1.85 -25.07
C LEU A 36 -22.64 -1.97 -23.60
N SER A 37 -23.85 -2.43 -23.27
CA SER A 37 -24.29 -2.58 -21.88
C SER A 37 -23.39 -3.57 -21.13
N THR A 38 -23.14 -4.75 -21.69
CA THR A 38 -22.31 -5.78 -21.03
C THR A 38 -20.86 -5.36 -20.81
N THR A 39 -20.33 -4.42 -21.61
CA THR A 39 -18.96 -3.92 -21.47
C THR A 39 -18.87 -2.64 -20.62
N LEU A 40 -19.85 -1.75 -20.68
CA LEU A 40 -19.87 -0.50 -19.91
C LEU A 40 -20.23 -0.70 -18.44
N PHE A 41 -21.24 -1.52 -18.13
CA PHE A 41 -21.69 -1.73 -16.75
C PHE A 41 -20.57 -2.23 -15.80
N PRO A 42 -19.70 -3.19 -16.16
CA PRO A 42 -18.63 -3.62 -15.26
C PRO A 42 -17.55 -2.56 -15.04
N MET A 43 -17.39 -1.57 -15.93
CA MET A 43 -16.42 -0.48 -15.73
C MET A 43 -16.84 0.46 -14.60
N PHE A 44 -18.13 0.70 -14.40
CA PHE A 44 -18.62 1.53 -13.30
C PHE A 44 -18.41 0.89 -11.93
N ALA A 45 -18.54 -0.43 -11.82
CA ALA A 45 -18.36 -1.14 -10.55
C ALA A 45 -16.90 -1.15 -10.06
N LYS A 46 -15.93 -1.06 -10.99
CA LYS A 46 -14.49 -1.13 -10.67
C LYS A 46 -13.79 0.23 -10.66
N SER A 47 -14.48 1.32 -11.02
CA SER A 47 -13.88 2.65 -11.16
C SER A 47 -13.39 3.26 -9.84
N ALA A 48 -13.93 2.83 -8.70
CA ALA A 48 -13.50 3.29 -7.38
C ALA A 48 -12.22 2.60 -6.89
N ASN A 49 -11.97 1.35 -7.29
CA ASN A 49 -10.80 0.56 -6.84
C ASN A 49 -9.44 1.27 -7.02
N PRO A 50 -9.09 1.86 -8.18
CA PRO A 50 -7.78 2.49 -8.37
C PRO A 50 -7.54 3.66 -7.41
N HIS A 51 -8.60 4.34 -6.98
CA HIS A 51 -8.50 5.40 -5.98
C HIS A 51 -8.17 4.84 -4.58
N TYR A 52 -8.78 3.72 -4.17
CA TYR A 52 -8.46 3.06 -2.91
C TYR A 52 -7.07 2.43 -2.91
N GLU A 53 -6.67 1.83 -4.04
CA GLU A 53 -5.33 1.28 -4.24
C GLU A 53 -4.24 2.35 -4.10
N ALA A 54 -4.39 3.48 -4.79
CA ALA A 54 -3.42 4.58 -4.71
C ALA A 54 -3.29 5.13 -3.28
N ARG A 55 -4.40 5.21 -2.55
CA ARG A 55 -4.40 5.64 -1.15
C ARG A 55 -3.82 4.61 -0.20
N ALA A 56 -4.12 3.32 -0.41
CA ALA A 56 -3.52 2.24 0.35
C ALA A 56 -2.00 2.19 0.16
N ALA A 57 -1.54 2.41 -1.08
CA ALA A 57 -0.12 2.55 -1.38
C ALA A 57 0.51 3.76 -0.68
N ALA A 58 -0.13 4.93 -0.73
CA ALA A 58 0.37 6.12 -0.04
C ALA A 58 0.45 5.91 1.49
N LEU A 59 -0.58 5.30 2.10
CA LEU A 59 -0.60 4.96 3.52
C LEU A 59 0.50 3.96 3.87
N GLY A 60 0.59 2.85 3.14
CA GLY A 60 1.57 1.79 3.36
C GLY A 60 3.01 2.32 3.26
N GLN A 61 3.30 3.15 2.25
CA GLN A 61 4.61 3.78 2.09
C GLN A 61 4.93 4.78 3.21
N ALA A 62 3.95 5.60 3.62
CA ALA A 62 4.14 6.56 4.70
C ALA A 62 4.46 5.86 6.03
N VAL A 63 3.67 4.83 6.39
CA VAL A 63 3.90 4.03 7.61
C VAL A 63 5.21 3.26 7.51
N MET A 64 5.50 2.63 6.38
CA MET A 64 6.76 1.91 6.19
C MET A 64 7.97 2.82 6.35
N ASN A 65 7.93 4.02 5.78
CA ASN A 65 9.01 5.00 5.93
C ASN A 65 9.19 5.43 7.39
N GLU A 66 8.10 5.57 8.14
CA GLU A 66 8.19 5.89 9.56
C GLU A 66 8.85 4.76 10.36
N ILE A 67 8.43 3.50 10.13
CA ILE A 67 9.01 2.32 10.78
C ILE A 67 10.50 2.21 10.47
N LEU A 68 10.88 2.35 9.19
CA LEU A 68 12.28 2.24 8.76
C LEU A 68 13.16 3.38 9.30
N ALA A 69 12.57 4.54 9.60
CA ALA A 69 13.26 5.67 10.22
C ALA A 69 13.48 5.49 11.74
N ARG A 70 12.86 4.50 12.38
CA ARG A 70 13.08 4.20 13.79
C ARG A 70 14.34 3.35 14.02
N GLN A 71 14.68 3.22 15.29
CA GLN A 71 15.79 2.39 15.75
C GLN A 71 15.53 0.93 15.39
N PHE A 72 16.60 0.18 15.14
CA PHE A 72 16.48 -1.25 14.90
C PHE A 72 15.82 -1.96 16.08
N ASP A 73 16.25 -1.66 17.31
CA ASP A 73 15.72 -2.19 18.56
C ASP A 73 15.81 -1.09 19.62
N LYS A 74 14.95 -1.12 20.65
CA LYS A 74 14.97 -0.12 21.74
C LYS A 74 16.30 -0.05 22.51
N GLU A 75 17.09 -1.12 22.47
CA GLU A 75 18.42 -1.20 23.10
C GLU A 75 19.56 -0.73 22.18
N SER A 76 19.25 -0.39 20.93
CA SER A 76 20.21 0.18 19.97
C SER A 76 20.36 1.69 20.16
N ASP A 77 21.38 2.30 19.55
CA ASP A 77 21.59 3.75 19.66
C ASP A 77 20.38 4.56 19.13
N PRO A 78 19.80 5.45 19.94
CA PRO A 78 18.69 6.29 19.51
C PRO A 78 19.05 7.34 18.46
N ASN A 79 20.33 7.68 18.30
CA ASN A 79 20.77 8.81 17.48
C ASN A 79 21.48 8.43 16.17
N GLY A 80 21.31 7.20 15.69
CA GLY A 80 21.80 6.80 14.37
C GLY A 80 22.90 5.74 14.40
N SER A 81 22.59 4.60 15.02
CA SER A 81 23.37 3.35 14.88
C SER A 81 24.84 3.45 15.33
N ARG A 82 25.17 4.25 16.36
CA ARG A 82 26.55 4.28 16.90
C ARG A 82 26.97 2.94 17.50
N TRP A 83 26.03 2.22 18.10
CA TRP A 83 26.20 0.84 18.54
C TRP A 83 24.93 0.06 18.23
N ARG A 84 25.10 -1.24 18.05
CA ARG A 84 24.01 -2.21 17.85
C ARG A 84 23.70 -2.88 19.18
N CYS A 85 22.46 -3.31 19.36
CA CYS A 85 22.18 -4.30 20.40
C CYS A 85 22.90 -5.62 20.09
N ASP A 86 23.23 -6.41 21.12
CA ASP A 86 24.06 -7.63 21.03
C ASP A 86 25.53 -7.42 20.59
N GLU A 87 26.07 -6.18 20.60
CA GLU A 87 27.50 -5.92 20.40
C GLU A 87 28.35 -6.01 21.68
N ASP A 88 29.65 -6.30 21.50
CA ASP A 88 30.64 -6.26 22.58
C ASP A 88 30.99 -4.79 22.92
N ALA A 89 30.63 -4.37 24.14
CA ALA A 89 30.84 -3.00 24.61
C ALA A 89 32.32 -2.59 24.65
N ASP A 90 33.21 -3.51 25.03
CA ASP A 90 34.64 -3.23 25.13
C ASP A 90 35.25 -3.05 23.73
N ALA A 91 34.79 -3.85 22.75
CA ALA A 91 35.18 -3.69 21.35
C ALA A 91 34.71 -2.36 20.75
N VAL A 92 33.48 -1.94 21.05
CA VAL A 92 32.93 -0.64 20.58
C VAL A 92 33.66 0.53 21.24
N LEU A 93 33.94 0.46 22.55
CA LEU A 93 34.70 1.49 23.27
C LEU A 93 36.15 1.58 22.79
N ALA A 94 36.79 0.46 22.43
CA ALA A 94 38.13 0.43 21.86
C ALA A 94 38.21 1.16 20.50
N GLN A 95 37.10 1.32 19.78
CA GLN A 95 37.00 2.12 18.56
C GLN A 95 36.75 3.62 18.82
N GLY A 96 36.68 4.05 20.09
CA GLY A 96 36.42 5.44 20.47
C GLY A 96 34.95 5.85 20.38
N ILE A 97 34.03 4.90 20.25
CA ILE A 97 32.59 5.15 20.20
C ILE A 97 32.04 5.16 21.62
N VAL A 98 31.44 6.28 22.05
CA VAL A 98 30.73 6.36 23.34
C VAL A 98 29.45 5.52 23.29
N ALA A 99 29.45 4.37 23.95
CA ALA A 99 28.31 3.45 24.07
C ALA A 99 28.08 3.07 25.54
N PRO A 100 26.88 2.54 25.90
CA PRO A 100 26.65 1.94 27.20
C PRO A 100 27.61 0.77 27.47
N ASN A 101 27.98 0.55 28.73
CA ASN A 101 28.76 -0.63 29.15
C ASN A 101 28.10 -1.29 30.37
N PRO A 102 27.49 -2.49 30.24
CA PRO A 102 27.41 -3.30 29.02
C PRO A 102 26.39 -2.75 27.99
N ILE A 103 26.61 -3.07 26.72
CA ILE A 103 25.59 -2.93 25.66
C ILE A 103 24.53 -4.01 25.91
N GLN A 104 23.25 -3.64 25.87
CA GLN A 104 22.16 -4.56 26.12
C GLN A 104 21.87 -5.46 24.91
N THR A 105 21.35 -6.64 25.20
CA THR A 105 20.96 -7.60 24.17
C THR A 105 19.70 -7.15 23.43
N CYS A 106 19.58 -7.47 22.13
CA CYS A 106 18.37 -7.11 21.38
C CYS A 106 17.12 -7.77 21.97
N SER A 107 15.97 -7.12 21.80
CA SER A 107 14.69 -7.62 22.29
C SER A 107 14.35 -8.99 21.69
N SER A 108 13.98 -9.94 22.56
CA SER A 108 13.61 -11.30 22.18
C SER A 108 12.72 -11.93 23.27
N PRO A 109 11.44 -12.28 22.98
CA PRO A 109 10.77 -12.12 21.70
C PRO A 109 10.53 -10.66 21.32
N LEU A 110 10.33 -10.39 20.03
CA LEU A 110 9.84 -9.09 19.59
C LEU A 110 8.39 -8.90 20.04
N SER A 111 8.10 -7.75 20.60
CA SER A 111 6.77 -7.41 21.10
C SER A 111 6.45 -5.96 20.80
N ALA A 112 5.17 -5.68 20.60
CA ALA A 112 4.67 -4.31 20.53
C ALA A 112 5.05 -3.52 21.79
N GLY A 113 5.36 -2.26 21.60
CA GLY A 113 5.80 -1.36 22.67
C GLY A 113 5.07 -0.02 22.59
N THR A 114 5.26 0.80 23.61
CA THR A 114 4.66 2.13 23.70
C THR A 114 5.67 3.17 23.28
N GLY A 115 5.29 4.11 22.40
CA GLY A 115 6.10 5.27 22.07
C GLY A 115 6.86 5.18 20.74
N PHE A 116 6.74 4.08 20.01
CA PHE A 116 7.24 3.95 18.64
C PHE A 116 8.73 4.33 18.49
N VAL A 117 9.55 3.91 19.45
CA VAL A 117 10.99 4.23 19.47
C VAL A 117 11.78 3.27 18.58
N ALA A 118 11.31 2.04 18.44
CA ALA A 118 11.95 0.98 17.65
C ALA A 118 10.97 0.32 16.67
N VAL A 119 11.52 -0.44 15.71
CA VAL A 119 10.74 -1.12 14.67
C VAL A 119 9.68 -2.06 15.25
N GLU A 120 10.02 -2.84 16.30
CA GLU A 120 9.12 -3.79 16.93
C GLU A 120 7.92 -3.15 17.64
N ASP A 121 7.99 -1.86 17.97
CA ASP A 121 6.89 -1.19 18.68
C ASP A 121 5.62 -1.10 17.83
N TYR A 122 5.77 -1.14 16.51
CA TYR A 122 4.67 -1.04 15.54
C TYR A 122 3.89 -2.35 15.38
N ILE A 123 4.37 -3.47 15.96
CA ILE A 123 3.69 -4.77 15.86
C ILE A 123 2.25 -4.65 16.39
N GLY A 124 1.27 -4.95 15.54
CA GLY A 124 -0.14 -4.85 15.93
C GLY A 124 -1.06 -4.55 14.78
N CYS A 125 -2.33 -4.31 15.09
CA CYS A 125 -3.33 -3.86 14.13
C CYS A 125 -3.83 -2.46 14.47
N TRP A 126 -3.80 -1.56 13.50
CA TRP A 126 -4.06 -0.14 13.67
C TRP A 126 -5.26 0.27 12.82
N GLY A 127 -6.36 0.66 13.47
CA GLY A 127 -7.62 0.96 12.81
C GLY A 127 -8.81 0.85 13.75
N GLY A 128 -10.01 0.69 13.19
CA GLY A 128 -11.24 0.57 13.99
C GLY A 128 -11.26 -0.69 14.86
N ASN A 129 -11.73 -0.58 16.10
CA ASN A 129 -11.76 -1.69 17.08
C ASN A 129 -12.44 -2.98 16.58
N SER A 130 -13.44 -2.88 15.71
CA SER A 130 -14.17 -4.02 15.15
C SER A 130 -13.41 -4.73 14.02
N ALA A 131 -12.52 -4.01 13.33
CA ALA A 131 -11.73 -4.56 12.23
C ALA A 131 -10.42 -5.19 12.73
N CYS A 132 -9.86 -4.70 13.84
CA CYS A 132 -8.63 -5.22 14.43
C CYS A 132 -8.88 -6.29 15.50
N THR A 133 -8.50 -7.54 15.19
CA THR A 133 -8.65 -8.71 16.07
C THR A 133 -7.38 -9.10 16.83
N ARG A 134 -6.23 -8.50 16.52
CA ARG A 134 -4.96 -8.75 17.23
C ARG A 134 -5.01 -8.27 18.69
N THR A 135 -4.20 -8.92 19.54
CA THR A 135 -4.03 -8.55 20.95
C THR A 135 -3.51 -7.12 21.09
N HIS A 136 -2.46 -6.78 20.32
CA HIS A 136 -1.96 -5.41 20.23
C HIS A 136 -2.68 -4.68 19.11
N ARG A 137 -3.42 -3.66 19.49
CA ARG A 137 -4.20 -2.83 18.56
C ARG A 137 -4.33 -1.40 19.04
N GLY A 138 -4.48 -0.48 18.10
CA GLY A 138 -4.65 0.94 18.37
C GLY A 138 -5.43 1.63 17.27
N ASP A 139 -5.76 2.90 17.47
CA ASP A 139 -6.37 3.71 16.42
C ASP A 139 -5.34 4.07 15.35
N LEU A 140 -5.78 4.21 14.09
CA LEU A 140 -4.89 4.57 12.99
C LEU A 140 -4.23 5.95 13.18
N SER A 141 -4.85 6.84 13.95
CA SER A 141 -4.27 8.13 14.35
C SER A 141 -3.00 8.01 15.19
N ALA A 142 -2.77 6.87 15.85
CA ALA A 142 -1.51 6.62 16.55
C ALA A 142 -0.33 6.45 15.59
N LEU A 143 -0.58 5.95 14.37
CA LEU A 143 0.43 5.81 13.32
C LEU A 143 0.59 7.10 12.52
N VAL A 144 -0.49 7.58 11.90
CA VAL A 144 -0.40 8.67 10.89
C VAL A 144 -0.88 10.03 11.40
N GLY A 145 -1.14 10.15 12.70
CA GLY A 145 -1.57 11.40 13.33
C GLY A 145 -2.85 11.96 12.71
N GLY A 146 -2.84 13.27 12.42
CA GLY A 146 -4.00 14.00 11.88
C GLY A 146 -4.51 13.50 10.53
N SER A 147 -3.68 12.80 9.76
CA SER A 147 -4.05 12.24 8.45
C SER A 147 -4.93 10.98 8.56
N ALA A 148 -5.15 10.42 9.75
CA ALA A 148 -6.01 9.24 9.92
C ALA A 148 -7.45 9.48 9.44
N SER A 149 -7.93 10.73 9.51
CA SER A 149 -9.27 11.09 9.03
C SER A 149 -9.45 10.91 7.52
N ASP A 150 -8.36 10.92 6.75
CA ASP A 150 -8.39 10.63 5.33
C ASP A 150 -8.64 9.13 5.09
N TYR A 151 -8.07 8.26 5.92
CA TYR A 151 -8.09 6.81 5.74
C TYR A 151 -9.22 6.11 6.52
N LYS A 152 -10.40 6.74 6.59
CA LYS A 152 -11.57 6.14 7.27
C LYS A 152 -11.92 4.78 6.68
N GLY A 153 -12.05 3.79 7.55
CA GLY A 153 -12.35 2.41 7.16
C GLY A 153 -11.13 1.59 6.74
N PHE A 154 -9.93 2.18 6.71
CA PHE A 154 -8.71 1.45 6.47
C PHE A 154 -8.18 0.88 7.79
N THR A 155 -7.50 -0.26 7.71
CA THR A 155 -6.70 -0.79 8.80
C THR A 155 -5.30 -1.13 8.31
N VAL A 156 -4.33 -1.08 9.22
CA VAL A 156 -2.94 -1.44 8.95
C VAL A 156 -2.53 -2.52 9.94
N ASP A 157 -2.22 -3.71 9.46
CA ASP A 157 -1.69 -4.81 10.27
C ASP A 157 -0.18 -4.92 10.02
N ILE A 158 0.61 -4.89 11.09
CA ILE A 158 2.07 -4.86 11.04
C ILE A 158 2.60 -6.05 11.82
N ASN A 159 3.46 -6.82 11.16
CA ASN A 159 4.23 -7.89 11.76
C ASN A 159 5.72 -7.60 11.59
N VAL A 160 6.50 -7.86 12.64
CA VAL A 160 7.95 -7.75 12.60
C VAL A 160 8.52 -9.04 13.16
N GLU A 161 9.44 -9.65 12.42
CA GLU A 161 10.16 -10.84 12.84
C GLU A 161 11.64 -10.73 12.50
N TYR A 162 12.49 -11.43 13.23
CA TYR A 162 13.87 -11.62 12.82
C TYR A 162 13.92 -12.57 11.62
N ASP A 163 14.60 -12.16 10.56
CA ASP A 163 14.87 -13.02 9.40
C ASP A 163 16.34 -13.43 9.40
N ASN A 164 16.57 -14.72 9.60
CA ASN A 164 17.89 -15.35 9.61
C ASN A 164 18.13 -16.27 8.40
N SER A 165 17.23 -16.23 7.42
CA SER A 165 17.19 -17.19 6.32
C SER A 165 17.37 -16.53 4.95
N THR A 166 16.84 -15.32 4.76
CA THR A 166 16.88 -14.62 3.48
C THR A 166 18.28 -14.09 3.15
N PHE A 167 19.04 -13.68 4.16
CA PHE A 167 20.39 -13.15 4.01
C PHE A 167 21.41 -14.14 4.57
N ALA A 168 22.32 -14.60 3.72
CA ALA A 168 23.44 -15.41 4.17
C ALA A 168 24.47 -14.51 4.86
N ASP A 169 24.72 -14.74 6.16
CA ASP A 169 25.81 -14.10 6.87
C ASP A 169 26.75 -15.14 7.51
N SER A 170 28.04 -14.85 7.40
CA SER A 170 29.17 -15.49 8.06
C SER A 170 29.16 -15.39 9.59
N THR A 171 28.40 -14.46 10.19
CA THR A 171 28.45 -14.20 11.64
C THR A 171 27.54 -15.11 12.49
N ASN A 172 26.69 -15.95 11.89
CA ASN A 172 25.67 -16.79 12.59
C ASN A 172 24.75 -16.01 13.57
N ASN A 173 24.65 -14.69 13.43
CA ASN A 173 23.77 -13.90 14.28
C ASN A 173 22.35 -13.90 13.69
N ALA A 174 21.40 -14.50 14.42
CA ALA A 174 20.01 -14.61 13.97
C ALA A 174 19.23 -13.28 14.07
N ARG A 175 19.84 -12.20 14.57
CA ARG A 175 19.18 -10.92 14.90
C ARG A 175 19.71 -9.73 14.10
N LEU A 176 20.27 -10.01 12.93
CA LEU A 176 20.86 -8.99 12.06
C LEU A 176 19.82 -8.25 11.22
N TYR A 177 18.74 -8.93 10.85
CA TYR A 177 17.70 -8.40 9.98
C TYR A 177 16.34 -8.59 10.63
N LYS A 178 15.54 -7.52 10.63
CA LYS A 178 14.11 -7.56 10.94
C LYS A 178 13.36 -7.44 9.61
N ARG A 179 12.48 -8.40 9.33
CA ARG A 179 11.50 -8.30 8.24
C ARG A 179 10.25 -7.62 8.79
N ILE A 180 9.81 -6.57 8.11
CA ILE A 180 8.58 -5.85 8.40
C ILE A 180 7.58 -6.21 7.32
N ASP A 181 6.51 -6.90 7.70
CA ASP A 181 5.36 -7.19 6.84
C ASP A 181 4.21 -6.26 7.25
N LEU A 182 3.77 -5.43 6.32
CA LEU A 182 2.72 -4.44 6.51
C LEU A 182 1.57 -4.73 5.54
N TYR A 183 0.36 -4.74 6.08
CA TYR A 183 -0.86 -5.07 5.35
C TYR A 183 -1.87 -3.96 5.51
N VAL A 184 -2.18 -3.26 4.42
CA VAL A 184 -3.22 -2.21 4.39
C VAL A 184 -4.51 -2.84 3.88
N ASP A 185 -5.50 -2.96 4.75
CA ASP A 185 -6.85 -3.40 4.38
C ASP A 185 -7.76 -2.19 4.18
N THR A 186 -8.41 -2.11 3.03
CA THR A 186 -9.34 -1.04 2.66
C THR A 186 -10.81 -1.43 2.83
N GLY A 187 -11.06 -2.53 3.57
CA GLY A 187 -12.37 -3.15 3.74
C GLY A 187 -12.80 -3.84 2.46
N SER A 188 -13.82 -3.30 1.79
CA SER A 188 -14.40 -3.93 0.59
C SER A 188 -13.57 -3.77 -0.68
N PHE A 189 -12.53 -2.93 -0.67
CA PHE A 189 -11.73 -2.60 -1.86
C PHE A 189 -10.39 -3.34 -1.94
N GLY A 190 -10.17 -4.31 -1.04
CA GLY A 190 -9.03 -5.22 -1.06
C GLY A 190 -7.96 -4.91 -0.02
N ARG A 191 -6.97 -5.80 0.01
CA ARG A 191 -5.81 -5.76 0.90
C ARG A 191 -4.54 -5.62 0.07
N TYR A 192 -3.62 -4.78 0.53
CA TYR A 192 -2.38 -4.44 -0.13
C TYR A 192 -1.21 -4.72 0.81
N ASP A 193 -0.23 -5.48 0.31
CA ASP A 193 0.84 -6.04 1.13
C ASP A 193 2.18 -5.36 0.78
N PHE A 194 2.95 -5.04 1.81
CA PHE A 194 4.26 -4.41 1.71
C PHE A 194 5.23 -5.17 2.61
N THR A 195 6.43 -5.45 2.10
CA THR A 195 7.50 -6.04 2.89
C THR A 195 8.75 -5.19 2.75
N ALA A 196 9.41 -4.92 3.88
CA ALA A 196 10.71 -4.28 3.92
C ALA A 196 11.61 -4.95 4.94
N TYR A 197 12.90 -4.63 4.88
CA TYR A 197 13.89 -5.12 5.82
C TYR A 197 14.59 -3.95 6.50
N ARG A 198 14.72 -4.04 7.82
CA ARG A 198 15.62 -3.18 8.58
C ARG A 198 16.82 -4.02 9.01
N SER A 199 18.00 -3.57 8.63
CA SER A 199 19.26 -4.14 9.09
C SER A 199 19.63 -3.52 10.45
N ASN A 200 20.22 -4.33 11.32
CA ASN A 200 20.82 -3.90 12.59
C ASN A 200 22.21 -3.31 12.34
N PHE A 201 22.37 -2.35 11.42
CA PHE A 201 23.67 -1.86 10.94
C PHE A 201 23.50 -0.47 10.32
#